data_AF-A0AAU0XSF9-F1
#
_entry.id   AF-A0AAU0XSF9-F1
#
_cell.length_a   1.000
_cell.length_b   1.000
_cell.length_c   1.000
_cell.angle_alpha   90.00
_cell.angle_beta   90.00
_cell.angle_gamma   90.00
#
_symmetry.space_group_name_H-M   'P 1'
#
loop_
_entity.id
_entity.type
_entity.pdbx_description
1 polymer ?
#
loop_
_entity_poly.entity_id
_entity_poly.type
_entity_poly.pdbx_seq_one_letter_code
_entity_poly.pdbx_strand_id
1 'polypeptide(L)'
;MVSGEAPQAEGSVRVDSWIWSVRLTKTRSQAAAACRAGHVRVNGDRAKPAQTLHVGDEVRLRHAGRDRIVVVSRIVKKRVGPPVAAECFVDNSPPPPPREAVIQVPVRDRGTGRPTKRDRREMERLQSRGPGDHQA
;
A
#
# COMPACT_ATOMS: atom_id res chain seq x y z
N MET A 1 8.26 -36.37 20.28
CA MET A 1 8.22 -34.97 19.81
C MET A 1 7.86 -35.03 18.34
N VAL A 2 6.64 -34.60 18.00
CA VAL A 2 6.11 -34.68 16.63
C VAL A 2 6.82 -33.63 15.78
N SER A 3 7.79 -34.08 14.98
CA SER A 3 8.29 -33.31 13.84
C SER A 3 7.16 -33.20 12.84
N GLY A 4 6.47 -32.06 12.87
CA GLY A 4 5.50 -31.70 11.83
C GLY A 4 6.26 -31.42 10.55
N GLU A 5 6.44 -32.45 9.72
CA GLU A 5 6.83 -32.30 8.32
C GLU A 5 5.71 -31.50 7.63
N ALA A 6 5.89 -30.19 7.52
CA ALA A 6 5.01 -29.35 6.72
C ALA A 6 5.07 -29.91 5.28
N PRO A 7 3.94 -30.02 4.56
CA PRO A 7 3.96 -30.52 3.20
C PRO A 7 4.81 -29.59 2.36
N GLN A 8 6.03 -30.04 2.05
CA GLN A 8 6.92 -29.46 1.05
C GLN A 8 6.11 -29.47 -0.24
N ALA A 9 5.51 -28.33 -0.58
CA ALA A 9 4.89 -28.17 -1.89
C ALA A 9 6.05 -28.08 -2.89
N GLU A 10 6.57 -29.24 -3.28
CA GLU A 10 7.60 -29.38 -4.30
C GLU A 10 7.09 -28.75 -5.59
N GLY A 11 7.73 -27.65 -5.96
CA GLY A 11 7.31 -26.89 -7.12
C GLY A 11 7.97 -25.54 -7.15
N SER A 12 7.81 -24.89 -8.29
CA SER A 12 8.28 -23.54 -8.48
C SER A 12 7.15 -22.66 -8.99
N VAL A 13 7.30 -21.35 -8.77
CA VAL A 13 6.32 -20.35 -9.18
C VAL A 13 7.04 -19.06 -9.55
N ARG A 14 6.41 -18.25 -10.39
CA ARG A 14 6.90 -16.91 -10.69
C ARG A 14 6.82 -16.02 -9.46
N VAL A 15 7.87 -15.25 -9.19
CA VAL A 15 7.94 -14.30 -8.08
C VAL A 15 6.73 -13.35 -8.05
N ASP A 16 6.29 -12.84 -9.20
CA ASP A 16 5.14 -11.93 -9.28
C ASP A 16 3.82 -12.59 -8.82
N SER A 17 3.65 -13.86 -9.18
CA SER A 17 2.49 -14.66 -8.86
C SER A 17 2.51 -15.06 -7.38
N TRP A 18 3.68 -15.38 -6.84
CA TRP A 18 3.82 -15.78 -5.44
C TRP A 18 3.60 -14.60 -4.48
N ILE A 19 4.22 -13.44 -4.75
CA ILE A 19 4.03 -12.20 -3.97
C ILE A 19 2.54 -11.84 -3.87
N TRP A 20 1.81 -11.96 -4.98
CA TRP A 20 0.37 -11.74 -4.99
C TRP A 20 -0.40 -12.85 -4.27
N SER A 21 0.01 -14.10 -4.44
CA SER A 21 -0.66 -15.27 -3.86
C SER A 21 -0.64 -15.22 -2.33
N VAL A 22 0.47 -14.79 -1.75
CA VAL A 22 0.68 -14.61 -0.30
C VAL A 22 0.32 -13.19 0.18
N ARG A 23 -0.38 -12.41 -0.65
CA ARG A 23 -1.02 -11.12 -0.29
C ARG A 23 -0.03 -10.01 0.15
N LEU A 24 1.23 -10.07 -0.29
CA LEU A 24 2.19 -8.98 -0.09
C LEU A 24 1.83 -7.74 -0.93
N THR A 25 1.15 -7.94 -2.06
CA THR A 25 0.52 -6.89 -2.87
C THR A 25 -0.97 -7.15 -3.05
N LYS A 26 -1.73 -6.10 -3.38
CA LYS A 26 -3.18 -6.22 -3.61
C LYS A 26 -3.50 -6.97 -4.89
N THR A 27 -2.72 -6.74 -5.94
CA THR A 27 -2.91 -7.34 -7.28
C THR A 27 -1.62 -7.92 -7.84
N ARG A 28 -1.75 -8.86 -8.77
CA ARG A 28 -0.61 -9.43 -9.50
C ARG A 28 0.09 -8.39 -10.36
N SER A 29 -0.66 -7.47 -10.98
CA SER A 29 -0.08 -6.38 -11.76
C SER A 29 0.80 -5.46 -10.91
N GLN A 30 0.44 -5.21 -9.65
CA GLN A 30 1.29 -4.46 -8.71
C GLN A 30 2.58 -5.22 -8.38
N ALA A 31 2.52 -6.55 -8.19
CA ALA A 31 3.72 -7.35 -7.98
C ALA A 31 4.66 -7.31 -9.20
N ALA A 32 4.11 -7.47 -10.40
CA ALA A 32 4.88 -7.38 -11.64
C ALA A 32 5.46 -5.98 -11.87
N ALA A 33 4.71 -4.92 -11.56
CA ALA A 33 5.20 -3.55 -11.62
C ALA A 33 6.35 -3.31 -10.63
N ALA A 34 6.24 -3.81 -9.39
CA ALA A 34 7.31 -3.73 -8.41
C ALA A 34 8.58 -4.46 -8.87
N CYS A 35 8.45 -5.63 -9.50
CA CYS A 35 9.59 -6.33 -10.10
C CYS A 35 10.26 -5.48 -11.20
N ARG A 36 9.48 -4.93 -12.14
CA ARG A 36 10.01 -4.09 -13.24
C ARG A 36 10.67 -2.80 -12.72
N ALA A 37 10.14 -2.22 -11.65
CA ALA A 37 10.72 -1.05 -10.99
C ALA A 37 12.00 -1.36 -10.18
N GLY A 38 12.42 -2.62 -10.09
CA GLY A 38 13.57 -3.03 -9.28
C GLY A 38 13.31 -2.99 -7.77
N HIS A 39 12.05 -2.95 -7.36
CA HIS A 39 11.63 -2.98 -5.96
C HIS A 39 11.53 -4.39 -5.38
N VAL A 40 11.69 -5.42 -6.22
CA VAL A 40 11.75 -6.82 -5.80
C VAL A 40 13.15 -7.35 -6.04
N ARG A 41 13.72 -7.96 -5.00
CA ARG A 41 14.94 -8.75 -5.09
C ARG A 41 14.70 -10.16 -4.61
N VAL A 42 15.33 -11.13 -5.26
CA VAL A 42 15.36 -12.54 -4.85
C VAL A 42 16.82 -12.87 -4.57
N ASN A 43 17.14 -13.32 -3.36
CA ASN A 43 18.52 -13.66 -2.92
C ASN A 43 19.53 -12.52 -3.18
N GLY A 44 19.10 -11.26 -3.02
CA GLY A 44 19.92 -10.06 -3.22
C GLY A 44 19.85 -9.44 -4.62
N ASP A 45 19.47 -10.21 -5.64
CA ASP A 45 19.45 -9.79 -7.04
C ASP A 45 18.10 -9.26 -7.49
N ARG A 46 18.09 -8.29 -8.40
CA ARG A 46 16.84 -7.73 -8.97
C ARG A 46 16.08 -8.82 -9.72
N ALA A 47 14.82 -9.03 -9.33
CA ALA A 47 14.01 -10.10 -9.91
C ALA A 47 13.15 -9.62 -11.08
N LYS A 48 13.17 -10.37 -12.19
CA LYS A 48 12.18 -10.19 -13.27
C LYS A 48 10.84 -10.76 -12.81
N PRO A 49 9.67 -10.24 -13.26
CA PRO A 49 8.37 -10.76 -12.84
C PRO A 49 8.19 -12.27 -13.03
N ALA A 50 8.78 -12.83 -14.10
CA ALA A 50 8.71 -14.24 -14.44
C ALA A 50 9.81 -15.10 -13.79
N GLN A 51 10.66 -14.52 -12.93
CA GLN A 51 11.70 -15.27 -12.25
C GLN A 51 11.10 -16.37 -11.38
N THR A 52 11.65 -17.57 -11.54
CA THR A 52 11.28 -18.76 -10.80
C THR A 52 11.74 -18.63 -9.35
N LEU A 53 10.87 -19.04 -8.43
CA LEU A 53 11.05 -18.95 -6.99
C LEU A 53 10.80 -20.32 -6.36
N HIS A 54 11.63 -20.65 -5.37
CA HIS A 54 11.66 -21.93 -4.65
C HIS A 54 11.53 -21.70 -3.14
N VAL A 55 11.27 -22.79 -2.41
CA VAL A 55 11.35 -22.78 -0.94
C VAL A 55 12.79 -22.47 -0.52
N GLY A 56 12.95 -21.63 0.49
CA GLY A 56 14.24 -21.15 0.99
C GLY A 56 14.72 -19.84 0.35
N ASP A 57 14.16 -19.43 -0.80
CA ASP A 57 14.52 -18.15 -1.41
C ASP A 57 14.13 -16.96 -0.52
N GLU A 58 15.01 -15.98 -0.41
CA GLU A 58 14.71 -14.70 0.24
C GLU A 58 14.10 -13.73 -0.78
N VAL A 59 12.92 -13.21 -0.47
CA VAL A 59 12.25 -12.14 -1.24
C VAL A 59 12.30 -10.85 -0.45
N ARG A 60 12.98 -9.85 -1.01
CA ARG A 60 12.90 -8.47 -0.53
C ARG A 60 11.99 -7.65 -1.42
N LEU A 61 10.91 -7.12 -0.85
CA LEU A 61 9.92 -6.27 -1.52
C LEU A 61 9.87 -4.89 -0.86
N ARG A 62 10.18 -3.84 -1.63
CA ARG A 62 9.87 -2.46 -1.27
C ARG A 62 8.47 -2.11 -1.77
N HIS A 63 7.52 -1.92 -0.86
CA HIS A 63 6.15 -1.55 -1.23
C HIS A 63 5.47 -0.68 -0.17
N ALA A 64 4.70 0.32 -0.62
CA ALA A 64 3.95 1.24 0.24
C ALA A 64 4.80 1.89 1.36
N GLY A 65 6.02 2.31 1.03
CA GLY A 65 6.93 2.96 1.98
C GLY A 65 7.62 2.01 2.97
N ARG A 66 7.38 0.69 2.91
CA ARG A 66 8.00 -0.30 3.80
C ARG A 66 8.84 -1.31 3.01
N ASP A 67 9.97 -1.70 3.59
CA ASP A 67 10.70 -2.89 3.17
C ASP A 67 10.11 -4.12 3.85
N ARG A 68 9.77 -5.13 3.06
CA ARG A 68 9.48 -6.47 3.54
C ARG A 68 10.58 -7.42 3.12
N ILE A 69 11.11 -8.19 4.05
CA ILE A 69 12.11 -9.23 3.80
C ILE A 69 11.49 -10.52 4.28
N VAL A 70 11.22 -11.44 3.37
CA VAL A 70 10.55 -12.70 3.69
C VAL A 70 11.31 -13.88 3.10
N VAL A 71 11.42 -14.97 3.86
CA VAL A 71 12.00 -16.23 3.37
C VAL A 71 10.86 -17.18 3.02
N VAL A 72 10.89 -17.75 1.83
CA VAL A 72 9.82 -18.61 1.31
C VAL A 72 9.82 -19.94 2.07
N SER A 73 8.72 -20.25 2.73
CA SER A 73 8.53 -21.54 3.43
C SER A 73 7.65 -22.50 2.63
N ARG A 74 6.75 -21.97 1.79
CA ARG A 74 5.85 -22.77 0.97
C ARG A 74 5.53 -22.13 -0.38
N ILE A 75 5.48 -22.95 -1.41
CA ILE A 75 5.10 -22.54 -2.77
C ILE A 75 3.59 -22.63 -2.95
N VAL A 76 2.98 -21.51 -3.31
CA VAL A 76 1.55 -21.40 -3.65
C VAL A 76 1.37 -20.67 -4.98
N LYS A 77 0.51 -21.21 -5.84
CA LYS A 77 0.21 -20.64 -7.18
C LYS A 77 -1.12 -19.87 -7.21
N LYS A 78 -2.02 -20.17 -6.28
CA LYS A 78 -3.33 -19.52 -6.14
C LYS A 78 -3.27 -18.56 -4.96
N ARG A 79 -4.06 -17.49 -5.02
CA ARG A 79 -4.18 -16.55 -3.90
C ARG A 79 -4.89 -17.21 -2.72
N VAL A 80 -4.20 -17.29 -1.59
CA VAL A 80 -4.69 -17.94 -0.38
C VAL A 80 -5.26 -16.93 0.63
N GLY A 81 -5.98 -17.44 1.63
CA GLY A 81 -6.50 -16.64 2.74
C GLY A 81 -5.38 -16.11 3.65
N PRO A 82 -5.66 -15.10 4.50
CA PRO A 82 -4.66 -14.49 5.37
C PRO A 82 -3.88 -15.46 6.29
N PRO A 83 -4.52 -16.44 6.96
CA PRO A 83 -3.79 -17.38 7.83
C PRO A 83 -2.79 -18.23 7.04
N VAL A 84 -3.26 -18.83 5.95
CA VAL A 84 -2.43 -19.66 5.06
C VAL A 84 -1.31 -18.84 4.41
N ALA A 85 -1.55 -17.57 4.09
CA ALA A 85 -0.52 -16.70 3.54
C ALA A 85 0.64 -16.49 4.53
N ALA A 86 0.35 -16.32 5.81
CA ALA A 86 1.36 -16.13 6.85
C ALA A 86 2.22 -17.39 7.05
N GLU A 87 1.66 -18.59 6.82
CA GLU A 87 2.41 -19.85 6.87
C GLU A 87 3.34 -20.05 5.66
N CYS A 88 3.16 -19.29 4.57
CA CYS A 88 3.94 -19.48 3.35
C CYS A 88 5.33 -18.85 3.40
N PHE A 89 5.63 -18.03 4.42
CA PHE A 89 6.92 -17.36 4.56
C PHE A 89 7.26 -17.02 6.01
N VAL A 90 8.55 -16.87 6.28
CA VAL A 90 9.05 -16.28 7.53
C VAL A 90 9.31 -14.79 7.30
N ASP A 91 8.73 -13.92 8.13
CA ASP A 91 8.91 -12.46 8.04
C ASP A 91 10.15 -12.00 8.83
N ASN A 92 11.18 -11.57 8.11
CA ASN A 92 12.42 -10.98 8.63
C ASN A 92 12.49 -9.47 8.41
N SER A 93 11.33 -8.82 8.17
CA SER A 93 11.28 -7.39 7.90
C SER A 93 11.75 -6.59 9.12
N PRO A 94 12.47 -5.46 8.90
CA PRO A 94 12.77 -4.55 10.00
C PRO A 94 11.48 -4.08 10.69
N PRO A 95 11.56 -3.79 12.00
CA PRO A 95 10.42 -3.25 12.73
C PRO A 95 9.92 -1.99 12.01
N PRO A 96 8.59 -1.82 11.88
CA PRO A 96 8.06 -0.63 11.23
C PRO A 96 8.61 0.60 11.95
N PRO A 97 8.97 1.67 11.22
CA PRO A 97 9.34 2.93 11.86
C PRO A 97 8.20 3.33 12.80
N PRO A 98 8.51 3.91 13.99
CA PRO A 98 7.49 4.44 14.87
C PRO A 98 6.55 5.29 14.03
N ARG A 99 5.24 5.06 14.19
CA ARG A 99 4.25 5.96 13.61
C ARG A 99 4.42 7.29 14.35
N GLU A 100 5.34 8.13 13.91
CA GLU A 100 5.09 9.56 13.99
C GLU A 100 3.73 9.70 13.34
N ALA A 101 2.73 10.02 14.17
CA ALA A 101 1.43 10.36 13.68
C ALA A 101 1.67 11.56 12.78
N VAL A 102 1.85 11.30 11.48
CA VAL A 102 1.70 12.31 10.46
C VAL A 102 0.20 12.57 10.49
N ILE A 103 -0.20 13.38 11.48
CA ILE A 103 -1.44 14.11 11.44
C ILE A 103 -1.24 14.99 10.23
N GLN A 104 -1.58 14.46 9.05
CA GLN A 104 -1.92 15.32 7.94
C GLN A 104 -3.20 15.99 8.38
N VAL A 105 -3.04 17.05 9.18
CA VAL A 105 -4.07 18.06 9.34
C VAL A 105 -4.28 18.51 7.90
N PRO A 106 -5.45 18.28 7.30
CA PRO A 106 -5.74 18.92 6.04
C PRO A 106 -5.71 20.41 6.38
N VAL A 107 -4.66 21.11 5.96
CA VAL A 107 -4.65 22.57 5.96
C VAL A 107 -5.70 22.94 4.92
N ARG A 108 -6.95 23.07 5.37
CA ARG A 108 -7.97 23.81 4.64
C ARG A 108 -7.59 25.26 4.78
N ASP A 109 -7.43 25.97 3.66
CA ASP A 109 -7.38 27.42 3.68
C ASP A 109 -8.58 27.95 4.45
N ARG A 110 -8.31 28.75 5.50
CA ARG A 110 -9.32 29.49 6.24
C ARG A 110 -9.99 30.44 5.25
N GLY A 111 -11.22 30.14 4.84
CA GLY A 111 -12.04 31.07 4.03
C GLY A 111 -12.84 30.46 2.89
N THR A 112 -12.70 29.18 2.56
CA THR A 112 -13.47 28.55 1.44
C THR A 112 -14.78 27.88 1.88
N GLY A 113 -15.25 28.16 3.10
CA GLY A 113 -16.53 27.67 3.62
C GLY A 113 -17.69 28.62 3.31
N ARG A 114 -18.90 28.04 3.23
CA ARG A 114 -20.19 28.75 3.10
C ARG A 114 -20.25 29.97 4.05
N PRO A 115 -20.61 31.18 3.56
CA PRO A 115 -20.63 32.40 4.36
C PRO A 115 -21.38 32.21 5.67
N THR A 116 -20.77 32.64 6.78
CA THR A 116 -21.41 32.56 8.08
C THR A 116 -22.60 33.53 8.14
N LYS A 117 -23.53 33.34 9.09
CA LYS A 117 -24.73 34.18 9.22
C LYS A 117 -24.40 35.66 9.44
N ARG A 118 -23.22 35.96 10.02
CA ARG A 118 -22.71 37.32 10.18
C ARG A 118 -22.29 37.90 8.83
N ASP A 119 -21.47 37.15 8.06
CA ASP A 119 -21.00 37.55 6.73
C ASP A 119 -22.17 37.78 5.77
N ARG A 120 -23.23 36.94 5.85
CA ARG A 120 -24.46 37.11 5.07
C ARG A 120 -25.17 38.44 5.39
N ARG A 121 -25.32 38.77 6.68
CA ARG A 121 -25.96 40.03 7.13
C ARG A 121 -25.14 41.26 6.78
N GLU A 122 -23.81 41.13 6.70
CA GLU A 122 -22.92 42.22 6.32
C GLU A 122 -22.98 42.47 4.81
N MET A 123 -23.01 41.41 4.00
CA MET A 123 -23.26 41.51 2.55
C MET A 123 -24.64 42.10 2.24
N GLU A 124 -25.71 41.72 2.96
CA GLU A 124 -27.05 42.29 2.80
C GLU A 124 -27.10 43.80 3.16
N ARG A 125 -26.34 44.24 4.18
CA ARG A 125 -26.25 45.67 4.54
C ARG A 125 -25.50 46.49 3.49
N LEU A 126 -24.43 45.93 2.92
CA LEU A 126 -23.63 46.56 1.87
C LEU A 126 -24.41 46.67 0.55
N GLN A 127 -25.22 45.66 0.20
CA GLN A 127 -26.07 45.69 -0.99
C GLN A 127 -27.28 46.62 -0.86
N SER A 128 -27.68 47.01 0.35
CA SER A 128 -28.82 47.92 0.58
C SER A 128 -28.46 49.42 0.58
N ARG A 129 -27.21 49.79 0.26
CA ARG A 129 -26.79 51.21 0.18
C ARG A 129 -26.05 51.53 -1.13
N GLY A 130 -26.84 51.78 -2.18
CA GLY A 130 -26.59 52.83 -3.19
C GLY A 130 -26.44 52.36 -4.65
N PRO A 131 -26.67 53.24 -5.65
CA PRO A 131 -27.60 54.38 -5.75
C PRO A 131 -28.66 54.16 -6.86
N GLY A 132 -29.84 54.77 -6.73
CA GLY A 132 -30.85 54.67 -7.78
C GLY A 132 -32.01 55.62 -7.61
N ASP A 133 -31.79 56.78 -6.99
CA ASP A 133 -32.75 57.87 -7.08
C ASP A 133 -32.35 58.76 -8.27
N HIS A 134 -33.34 59.00 -9.13
CA HIS A 134 -33.54 60.19 -9.96
C HIS A 134 -33.15 60.20 -11.46
N GLN A 135 -34.23 60.25 -12.25
CA GLN A 135 -34.52 61.15 -13.38
C GLN A 135 -34.14 60.72 -14.81
N ALA A 136 -35.17 60.40 -15.61
CA ALA A 136 -35.68 61.29 -16.66
C ALA A 136 -37.14 60.91 -17.00
#